data_AF-H2YBH9-F1
#
_entry.id   AF-H2YBH9-F1
#
_cell.length_a   1.000
_cell.length_b   1.000
_cell.length_c   1.000
_cell.angle_alpha   90.00
_cell.angle_beta   90.00
_cell.angle_gamma   90.00
#
_symmetry.space_group_name_H-M   'P 1'
#
loop_
_entity.id
_entity.type
_entity.pdbx_description
1 polymer ?
#
loop_
_entity_poly.entity_id
_entity_poly.type
_entity_poly.pdbx_seq_one_letter_code
_entity_poly.pdbx_strand_id
1 'polypeptide(L)'
;MMPQFVEPIVTYTVRNYLNLHHSQLLRQYKGPVHFIRRTQDEVMNLDGQHRLESNLGNQLIEDFFQTRYPKLFETEESTNQTSEVLWSWFTAPDTRDRDEIAASWNLDAKECESIVQNYIFQHPLSTYPIDLGHDLSQVQKIQVLLYLVNKHVACYPSTHCTPLPPSYFTQPWKIGGNHQSGSDSANSSDFELINSQTVDY
;
A
#
# COMPACT_ATOMS: atom_id res chain seq x y z
N MET A 1 29.20 15.88 -9.39
CA MET A 1 28.31 17.06 -9.49
C MET A 1 28.15 17.46 -10.95
N MET A 2 26.98 17.99 -11.31
CA MET A 2 26.63 18.43 -12.67
C MET A 2 27.20 19.84 -12.96
N PRO A 3 27.72 20.16 -14.17
CA PRO A 3 28.22 21.50 -14.48
C PRO A 3 27.11 22.57 -14.49
N GLN A 4 27.34 23.71 -13.84
CA GLN A 4 26.32 24.77 -13.70
C GLN A 4 25.75 25.29 -15.03
N PHE A 5 26.56 25.33 -16.10
CA PHE A 5 26.09 25.82 -17.39
C PHE A 5 25.07 24.90 -18.08
N VAL A 6 24.99 23.61 -17.71
CA VAL A 6 23.98 22.67 -18.23
C VAL A 6 22.73 22.58 -17.34
N GLU A 7 22.76 23.15 -16.14
CA GLU A 7 21.64 23.12 -15.19
C GLU A 7 20.32 23.60 -15.83
N PRO A 8 20.27 24.76 -16.54
CA PRO A 8 19.01 25.21 -17.15
C PRO A 8 18.45 24.24 -18.18
N ILE A 9 19.34 23.59 -18.95
CA ILE A 9 18.96 22.61 -19.99
C ILE A 9 18.41 21.35 -19.31
N VAL A 10 19.07 20.84 -18.28
CA VAL A 10 18.63 19.66 -17.54
C VAL A 10 17.29 19.94 -16.86
N THR A 11 17.15 21.05 -16.14
CA THR A 11 15.89 21.42 -15.49
C THR A 11 14.74 21.59 -16.48
N TYR A 12 14.98 22.26 -17.62
CA TYR A 12 13.98 22.39 -18.69
C TYR A 12 13.60 21.01 -19.24
N THR A 13 14.58 20.15 -19.50
CA THR A 13 14.33 18.82 -20.06
C THR A 13 13.53 17.95 -19.09
N VAL A 14 13.93 17.89 -17.82
CA VAL A 14 13.25 17.10 -16.79
C VAL A 14 11.80 17.56 -16.63
N ARG A 15 11.56 18.86 -16.51
CA ARG A 15 10.21 19.42 -16.29
C ARG A 15 9.26 19.20 -17.47
N ASN A 16 9.75 19.31 -18.70
CA ASN A 16 8.89 19.29 -19.89
C ASN A 16 8.81 17.91 -20.55
N TYR A 17 9.80 17.04 -20.36
CA TYR A 17 9.88 15.77 -21.09
C TYR A 17 10.00 14.53 -20.20
N LEU A 18 10.34 14.67 -18.91
CA LEU A 18 10.46 13.54 -17.97
C LEU A 18 9.40 13.57 -16.85
N ASN A 19 8.36 14.37 -17.02
CA ASN A 19 7.22 14.33 -16.11
C ASN A 19 6.37 13.07 -16.40
N LEU A 20 6.69 11.99 -15.71
CA LEU A 20 5.88 10.78 -15.71
C LEU A 20 4.68 11.00 -14.78
N HIS A 21 3.48 11.15 -15.35
CA HIS A 21 2.24 11.21 -14.58
C HIS A 21 1.87 9.84 -14.00
N HIS A 22 2.65 9.37 -13.01
CA HIS A 22 2.56 8.03 -12.44
C HIS A 22 1.14 7.67 -11.98
N SER A 23 0.42 8.60 -11.33
CA SER A 23 -0.96 8.36 -10.91
C SER A 23 -1.90 8.15 -12.10
N GLN A 24 -1.77 8.92 -13.19
CA GLN A 24 -2.60 8.74 -14.38
C GLN A 24 -2.35 7.39 -15.07
N LEU A 25 -1.09 6.99 -15.23
CA LEU A 25 -0.73 5.70 -15.81
C LEU A 25 -1.26 4.54 -14.96
N LEU A 26 -1.11 4.66 -13.64
CA LEU A 26 -1.55 3.66 -12.68
C LEU A 26 -3.09 3.50 -12.65
N ARG A 27 -3.83 4.60 -12.79
CA ARG A 27 -5.31 4.59 -12.90
C ARG A 27 -5.83 3.84 -14.13
N GLN A 28 -5.07 3.86 -15.23
CA GLN A 28 -5.40 3.15 -16.46
C GLN A 28 -5.06 1.65 -16.38
N TYR A 29 -4.09 1.28 -15.56
CA TYR A 29 -3.67 -0.10 -15.40
C TYR A 29 -4.68 -0.91 -14.58
N LYS A 30 -5.35 -1.88 -15.24
CA LYS A 30 -6.37 -2.74 -14.63
C LYS A 30 -5.83 -4.06 -14.06
N GLY A 31 -4.54 -4.32 -14.21
CA GLY A 31 -3.91 -5.55 -13.74
C GLY A 31 -3.55 -5.55 -12.25
N PRO A 32 -2.99 -6.65 -11.74
CA PRO A 32 -2.51 -6.77 -10.36
C PRO A 32 -1.33 -5.83 -10.08
N VAL A 33 -1.29 -5.19 -8.91
CA VAL A 33 -0.24 -4.24 -8.48
C VAL A 33 0.25 -4.60 -7.09
N HIS A 34 1.57 -4.56 -6.89
CA HIS A 34 2.22 -4.67 -5.59
C HIS A 34 3.15 -3.47 -5.43
N PHE A 35 2.96 -2.72 -4.34
CA PHE A 35 3.77 -1.57 -3.98
C PHE A 35 4.85 -2.00 -3.00
N ILE A 36 6.06 -1.55 -3.26
CA ILE A 36 7.17 -1.69 -2.32
C ILE A 36 7.57 -0.28 -1.93
N ARG A 37 7.13 0.13 -0.74
CA ARG A 37 7.29 1.49 -0.22
C ARG A 37 8.51 1.54 0.70
N ARG A 38 9.53 2.32 0.31
CA ARG A 38 10.64 2.63 1.22
C ARG A 38 10.20 3.67 2.23
N THR A 39 10.37 3.37 3.51
CA THR A 39 9.90 4.24 4.60
C THR A 39 11.01 5.14 5.15
N GLN A 40 12.27 4.92 4.80
CA GLN A 40 13.42 5.69 5.30
C GLN A 40 14.26 6.27 4.16
N ASP A 41 13.66 6.50 2.99
CA ASP A 41 14.33 7.02 1.80
C ASP A 41 14.19 8.54 1.76
N GLU A 42 15.32 9.25 1.82
CA GLU A 42 15.39 10.71 1.86
C GLU A 42 14.98 11.39 0.54
N VAL A 43 14.90 10.64 -0.57
CA VAL A 43 14.35 11.13 -1.84
C VAL A 43 12.83 11.01 -1.85
N MET A 44 12.28 10.01 -1.16
CA MET A 44 10.85 9.79 -1.07
C MET A 44 10.19 10.61 0.06
N ASN A 45 10.87 10.81 1.18
CA ASN A 45 10.38 11.58 2.33
C ASN A 45 10.91 13.02 2.29
N LEU A 46 10.08 13.97 1.86
CA LEU A 46 10.51 15.36 1.61
C LEU A 46 10.93 16.13 2.88
N ASP A 47 10.34 15.82 4.03
CA ASP A 47 10.60 16.54 5.28
C ASP A 47 11.65 15.83 6.16
N GLY A 48 12.27 14.77 5.65
CA GLY A 48 13.35 14.03 6.30
C GLY A 48 13.05 12.55 6.50
N GLN A 49 14.10 11.78 6.79
CA GLN A 49 14.09 10.32 6.75
C GLN A 49 13.00 9.63 7.61
N HIS A 50 12.55 10.27 8.68
CA HIS A 50 11.57 9.71 9.63
C HIS A 50 10.18 10.34 9.54
N ARG A 51 9.96 11.26 8.59
CA ARG A 51 8.68 11.94 8.39
C ARG A 51 7.86 11.24 7.31
N LEU A 52 7.22 10.15 7.71
CA LEU A 52 6.44 9.27 6.84
C LEU A 52 5.23 9.96 6.21
N GLU A 53 4.71 11.00 6.84
CA GLU A 53 3.65 11.85 6.31
C GLU A 53 4.02 12.49 4.97
N SER A 54 5.31 12.80 4.79
CA SER A 54 5.84 13.47 3.59
C SER A 54 6.26 12.50 2.49
N ASN A 55 6.02 11.19 2.65
CA ASN A 55 6.40 10.18 1.67
C ASN A 55 5.58 10.34 0.38
N LEU A 56 6.25 10.63 -0.73
CA LEU A 56 5.64 10.82 -2.05
C LEU A 56 4.80 9.62 -2.54
N GLY A 57 5.09 8.41 -2.03
CA GLY A 57 4.34 7.21 -2.36
C GLY A 57 2.95 7.16 -1.74
N ASN A 58 2.70 7.85 -0.63
CA ASN A 58 1.42 7.77 0.09
C ASN A 58 0.25 8.24 -0.79
N GLN A 59 0.39 9.43 -1.41
CA GLN A 59 -0.63 9.96 -2.30
C GLN A 59 -0.88 9.05 -3.50
N LEU A 60 0.18 8.47 -4.08
CA LEU A 60 0.06 7.56 -5.21
C LEU A 60 -0.74 6.29 -4.85
N ILE A 61 -0.50 5.75 -3.65
CA ILE A 61 -1.19 4.56 -3.16
C ILE A 61 -2.65 4.87 -2.81
N GLU A 62 -2.91 6.02 -2.18
CA GLU A 62 -4.28 6.49 -1.94
C GLU A 62 -5.06 6.66 -3.25
N ASP A 63 -4.51 7.39 -4.22
CA ASP A 63 -5.12 7.60 -5.55
C ASP A 63 -5.45 6.26 -6.23
N PHE A 64 -4.57 5.26 -6.06
CA PHE A 64 -4.77 3.91 -6.57
C PHE A 64 -5.99 3.24 -5.93
N PHE A 65 -6.11 3.26 -4.60
CA PHE A 65 -7.23 2.64 -3.90
C PHE A 65 -8.55 3.36 -4.19
N GLN A 66 -8.55 4.70 -4.17
CA GLN A 66 -9.72 5.51 -4.51
C GLN A 66 -10.20 5.24 -5.95
N THR A 67 -9.28 5.05 -6.89
CA THR A 67 -9.64 4.74 -8.28
C THR A 67 -10.14 3.31 -8.46
N ARG A 68 -9.67 2.34 -7.68
CA ARG A 68 -10.09 0.93 -7.83
C ARG A 68 -11.35 0.59 -7.05
N TYR A 69 -11.51 1.18 -5.87
CA TYR A 69 -12.57 0.85 -4.91
C TYR A 69 -13.25 2.15 -4.42
N PRO A 70 -13.84 2.95 -5.32
CA PRO A 70 -14.38 4.27 -4.96
C PRO A 70 -15.40 4.19 -3.82
N LYS A 71 -16.21 3.14 -3.77
CA LYS A 71 -17.25 2.95 -2.74
C LYS A 71 -16.72 2.74 -1.33
N LEU A 72 -15.45 2.36 -1.15
CA LEU A 72 -14.81 2.31 0.18
C LEU A 72 -14.55 3.71 0.76
N PHE A 73 -14.37 4.71 -0.12
CA PHE A 73 -14.06 6.09 0.26
C PHE A 73 -15.28 7.01 0.22
N GLU A 74 -16.43 6.54 -0.30
CA GLU A 74 -17.69 7.28 -0.22
C GLU A 74 -18.23 7.26 1.21
N THR A 75 -18.39 8.45 1.80
CA THR A 75 -18.99 8.66 3.11
C THR A 75 -20.22 9.57 3.00
N GLU A 76 -21.25 9.28 3.78
CA GLU A 76 -22.43 10.17 3.96
C GLU A 76 -22.05 11.44 4.73
N GLU A 77 -20.99 11.37 5.54
CA GLU A 77 -20.46 12.47 6.35
C GLU A 77 -19.42 13.32 5.62
N SER A 78 -19.22 14.57 6.07
CA SER A 78 -18.20 15.49 5.52
C SER A 78 -16.75 15.02 5.69
N THR A 79 -16.52 14.05 6.57
CA THR A 79 -15.20 13.56 6.93
C THR A 79 -14.97 12.17 6.35
N ASN A 80 -13.93 12.03 5.52
CA ASN A 80 -13.57 10.75 4.93
C ASN A 80 -12.72 9.92 5.91
N GLN A 81 -13.37 9.33 6.92
CA GLN A 81 -12.72 8.52 7.96
C GLN A 81 -11.87 7.38 7.37
N THR A 82 -12.30 6.81 6.23
CA THR A 82 -11.54 5.79 5.51
C THR A 82 -10.16 6.30 5.10
N SER A 83 -10.08 7.53 4.57
CA SER A 83 -8.81 8.16 4.19
C SER A 83 -7.95 8.48 5.41
N GLU A 84 -8.55 8.96 6.50
CA GLU A 84 -7.83 9.25 7.74
C GLU A 84 -7.14 8.01 8.31
N VAL A 85 -7.84 6.88 8.35
CA VAL A 85 -7.28 5.60 8.81
C VAL A 85 -6.18 5.10 7.87
N LEU A 86 -6.35 5.26 6.55
CA LEU A 86 -5.32 4.93 5.57
C LEU A 86 -4.04 5.75 5.79
N TRP A 87 -4.19 7.05 6.02
CA TRP A 87 -3.06 7.93 6.32
C TRP A 87 -2.40 7.58 7.66
N SER A 88 -3.18 7.25 8.69
CA SER A 88 -2.65 6.72 9.95
C SER A 88 -1.79 5.47 9.72
N TRP A 89 -2.23 4.56 8.84
CA TRP A 89 -1.46 3.37 8.46
C TRP A 89 -0.17 3.73 7.71
N PHE A 90 -0.19 4.73 6.81
CA PHE A 90 1.00 5.18 6.10
C PHE A 90 2.06 5.80 7.02
N THR A 91 1.59 6.55 8.04
CA THR A 91 2.44 7.22 9.03
C THR A 91 2.90 6.32 10.15
N ALA A 92 2.35 5.11 10.27
CA ALA A 92 2.79 4.11 11.24
C ALA A 92 4.26 3.73 10.98
N PRO A 93 5.17 3.92 11.97
CA PRO A 93 6.61 3.70 11.83
C PRO A 93 6.98 2.29 11.38
N ASP A 94 6.41 1.28 12.03
CA ASP A 94 6.77 -0.12 11.82
C ASP A 94 5.53 -1.03 11.68
N THR A 95 5.77 -2.34 11.56
CA THR A 95 4.73 -3.34 11.40
C THR A 95 3.86 -3.46 12.65
N ARG A 96 4.44 -3.35 13.85
CA ARG A 96 3.70 -3.46 15.11
C ARG A 96 2.68 -2.34 15.23
N ASP A 97 3.06 -1.10 14.92
CA ASP A 97 2.14 0.04 14.98
C ASP A 97 0.98 -0.11 13.97
N ARG A 98 1.23 -0.73 12.80
CA ARG A 98 0.18 -1.05 11.82
C ARG A 98 -0.74 -2.16 12.28
N ASP A 99 -0.19 -3.17 12.95
CA ASP A 99 -0.97 -4.26 13.54
C ASP A 99 -1.84 -3.75 14.69
N GLU A 100 -1.37 -2.79 15.48
CA GLU A 100 -2.16 -2.10 16.51
C GLU A 100 -3.32 -1.30 15.90
N ILE A 101 -3.09 -0.59 14.79
CA ILE A 101 -4.17 0.08 14.04
C ILE A 101 -5.19 -0.96 13.55
N ALA A 102 -4.74 -2.06 12.92
CA ALA A 102 -5.63 -3.12 12.47
C ALA A 102 -6.45 -3.74 13.62
N ALA A 103 -5.81 -3.97 14.77
CA ALA A 103 -6.46 -4.49 15.96
C ALA A 103 -7.50 -3.51 16.53
N SER A 104 -7.22 -2.20 16.51
CA SER A 104 -8.16 -1.17 16.99
C SER A 104 -9.48 -1.14 16.20
N TRP A 105 -9.43 -1.54 14.92
CA TRP A 105 -10.60 -1.69 14.05
C TRP A 105 -11.17 -3.12 14.03
N ASN A 106 -10.70 -4.01 14.91
CA ASN A 106 -11.07 -5.42 14.98
C ASN A 106 -10.97 -6.11 13.60
N LEU A 107 -9.86 -5.87 12.88
CA LEU A 107 -9.65 -6.46 11.57
C LEU A 107 -9.54 -7.99 11.66
N ASP A 108 -10.56 -8.70 11.14
CA ASP A 108 -10.45 -10.13 10.83
C ASP A 108 -10.17 -10.31 9.34
N ALA A 109 -8.96 -10.80 9.03
CA ALA A 109 -8.53 -11.04 7.65
C ALA A 109 -9.43 -12.07 6.91
N LYS A 110 -9.98 -13.07 7.61
CA LYS A 110 -10.84 -14.09 7.00
C LYS A 110 -12.23 -13.55 6.69
N GLU A 111 -12.75 -12.68 7.56
CA GLU A 111 -14.02 -12.01 7.32
C GLU A 111 -13.89 -11.05 6.12
N CYS A 112 -12.84 -10.23 6.09
CA CYS A 112 -12.56 -9.33 4.97
C CYS A 112 -12.37 -10.09 3.66
N GLU A 113 -11.62 -11.19 3.69
CA GLU A 113 -11.47 -12.06 2.51
C GLU A 113 -12.82 -12.61 2.05
N SER A 114 -13.67 -13.06 2.97
CA SER A 114 -15.01 -13.56 2.65
C SER A 114 -15.89 -12.49 2.01
N ILE A 115 -15.85 -11.24 2.51
CA ILE A 115 -16.56 -10.10 1.92
C ILE A 115 -16.09 -9.86 0.48
N VAL A 116 -14.77 -9.81 0.26
CA VAL A 116 -14.18 -9.57 -1.06
C VAL A 116 -14.54 -10.70 -2.03
N GLN A 117 -14.41 -11.97 -1.60
CA GLN A 117 -14.72 -13.12 -2.45
C GLN A 117 -16.20 -13.21 -2.79
N ASN A 118 -17.09 -12.91 -1.84
CA ASN A 118 -18.52 -12.86 -2.10
C ASN A 118 -18.87 -11.80 -3.15
N TYR A 119 -18.28 -10.60 -3.04
CA TYR A 119 -18.45 -9.55 -4.05
C TYR A 119 -17.99 -10.02 -5.43
N ILE A 120 -16.80 -10.62 -5.54
CA ILE A 120 -16.28 -11.10 -6.82
C ILE A 120 -17.13 -12.25 -7.39
N PHE A 121 -17.62 -13.15 -6.54
CA PHE A 121 -18.52 -14.23 -6.95
C PHE A 121 -19.82 -13.70 -7.56
N GLN A 122 -20.37 -12.62 -6.98
CA GLN A 122 -21.56 -11.94 -7.51
C GLN A 122 -21.27 -11.13 -8.78
N HIS A 123 -20.02 -10.69 -8.97
CA HIS A 123 -19.60 -9.85 -10.08
C HIS A 123 -18.36 -10.38 -10.84
N PRO A 124 -18.46 -11.57 -11.48
CA PRO A 124 -17.29 -12.28 -12.04
C PRO A 124 -16.64 -11.59 -13.24
N LEU A 125 -17.31 -10.63 -13.87
CA LEU A 125 -16.82 -9.88 -15.04
C LEU A 125 -16.43 -8.43 -14.70
N SER A 126 -16.40 -8.06 -13.42
CA SER A 126 -16.07 -6.70 -13.01
C SER A 126 -14.62 -6.34 -13.33
N THR A 127 -14.44 -5.17 -13.94
CA THR A 127 -13.13 -4.55 -14.18
C THR A 127 -13.05 -3.26 -13.38
N TYR A 128 -11.89 -2.93 -12.81
CA TYR A 128 -11.72 -1.70 -12.04
C TYR A 128 -12.15 -0.43 -12.80
N PRO A 129 -12.80 0.55 -12.16
CA PRO A 129 -13.25 0.58 -10.77
C PRO A 129 -14.34 -0.46 -10.48
N ILE A 130 -14.34 -1.03 -9.26
CA ILE A 130 -15.42 -1.90 -8.79
C ILE A 130 -16.15 -1.25 -7.63
N ASP A 131 -17.44 -1.55 -7.49
CA ASP A 131 -18.32 -0.99 -6.46
C ASP A 131 -18.23 -1.72 -5.10
N LEU A 132 -17.10 -2.39 -4.84
CA LEU A 132 -16.83 -2.99 -3.53
C LEU A 132 -16.88 -1.91 -2.46
N GLY A 133 -17.78 -2.06 -1.49
CA GLY A 133 -18.03 -1.06 -0.45
C GLY A 133 -19.41 -0.42 -0.50
N HIS A 134 -20.18 -0.61 -1.59
CA HIS A 134 -21.51 0.00 -1.72
C HIS A 134 -22.46 -0.37 -0.57
N ASP A 135 -22.53 -1.66 -0.23
CA ASP A 135 -23.43 -2.18 0.80
C ASP A 135 -22.74 -2.38 2.17
N LEU A 136 -21.52 -1.86 2.33
CA LEU A 136 -20.74 -2.02 3.56
C LEU A 136 -20.96 -0.84 4.51
N SER A 137 -21.07 -1.15 5.81
CA SER A 137 -21.01 -0.13 6.86
C SER A 137 -19.65 0.59 6.85
N GLN A 138 -19.59 1.80 7.42
CA GLN A 138 -18.34 2.58 7.47
C GLN A 138 -17.19 1.80 8.13
N VAL A 139 -17.47 1.03 9.19
CA VAL A 139 -16.49 0.17 9.86
C VAL A 139 -16.00 -0.93 8.92
N GLN A 140 -16.91 -1.61 8.22
CA GLN A 140 -16.53 -2.65 7.25
C GLN A 140 -15.74 -2.09 6.07
N LYS A 141 -16.03 -0.87 5.61
CA LYS A 141 -15.22 -0.20 4.56
C LYS A 141 -13.79 -0.01 5.03
N ILE A 142 -13.59 0.46 6.26
CA ILE A 142 -12.26 0.65 6.86
C ILE A 142 -11.52 -0.68 7.01
N GLN A 143 -12.20 -1.71 7.55
CA GLN A 143 -11.62 -3.04 7.70
C GLN A 143 -11.19 -3.63 6.34
N VAL A 144 -12.08 -3.60 5.34
CA VAL A 144 -11.76 -4.07 3.99
C VAL A 144 -10.62 -3.26 3.38
N LEU A 145 -10.57 -1.94 3.56
CA LEU A 145 -9.46 -1.14 3.07
C LEU A 145 -8.13 -1.54 3.71
N LEU A 146 -8.07 -1.66 5.05
CA LEU A 146 -6.85 -2.08 5.76
C LEU A 146 -6.39 -3.48 5.30
N TYR A 147 -7.33 -4.41 5.12
CA TYR A 147 -7.04 -5.71 4.52
C TYR A 147 -6.41 -5.60 3.13
N LEU A 148 -7.00 -4.79 2.24
CA LEU A 148 -6.49 -4.59 0.89
C LEU A 148 -5.11 -3.91 0.89
N VAL A 149 -4.88 -2.90 1.73
CA VAL A 149 -3.59 -2.22 1.88
C VAL A 149 -2.52 -3.21 2.29
N ASN A 150 -2.80 -4.06 3.29
CA ASN A 150 -1.87 -5.10 3.74
C ASN A 150 -1.57 -6.16 2.65
N LYS A 151 -2.48 -6.38 1.70
CA LYS A 151 -2.24 -7.27 0.54
C LYS A 151 -1.42 -6.61 -0.58
N HIS A 152 -1.53 -5.29 -0.74
CA HIS A 152 -0.94 -4.57 -1.86
C HIS A 152 0.38 -3.88 -1.53
N VAL A 153 0.65 -3.54 -0.27
CA VAL A 153 1.76 -2.65 0.11
C VAL A 153 2.72 -3.36 1.07
N ALA A 154 3.97 -3.55 0.64
CA ALA A 154 5.07 -3.94 1.50
C ALA A 154 5.90 -2.71 1.86
N CYS A 155 6.18 -2.51 3.16
CA CYS A 155 7.07 -1.44 3.61
C CYS A 155 8.49 -1.99 3.84
N TYR A 156 9.50 -1.25 3.37
CA TYR A 156 10.90 -1.61 3.54
C TYR A 156 11.68 -0.44 4.17
N PRO A 157 12.10 -0.55 5.44
CA PRO A 157 12.85 0.50 6.12
C PRO A 157 14.29 0.55 5.59
N SER A 158 14.50 1.34 4.54
CA SER A 158 15.81 1.52 3.91
C SER A 158 15.96 2.93 3.35
N THR A 159 17.22 3.37 3.29
CA THR A 159 17.66 4.62 2.65
C THR A 159 17.71 4.50 1.14
N HIS A 160 17.91 5.65 0.48
CA HIS A 160 18.22 5.66 -0.94
C HIS A 160 19.43 4.77 -1.27
N CYS A 161 19.46 4.26 -2.50
CA CYS A 161 20.51 3.34 -3.01
C CYS A 161 20.70 2.02 -2.26
N THR A 162 19.91 1.68 -1.23
CA THR A 162 19.95 0.34 -0.62
C THR A 162 19.31 -0.68 -1.55
N PRO A 163 20.01 -1.75 -1.98
CA PRO A 163 19.42 -2.77 -2.85
C PRO A 163 18.20 -3.40 -2.19
N LEU A 164 17.11 -3.54 -2.95
CA LEU A 164 15.90 -4.20 -2.46
C LEU A 164 16.13 -5.72 -2.41
N PRO A 165 15.85 -6.40 -1.28
CA PRO A 165 16.04 -7.84 -1.19
C PRO A 165 15.12 -8.62 -2.15
N PRO A 166 15.58 -9.75 -2.72
CA PRO A 166 14.77 -10.58 -3.60
C PRO A 166 13.43 -11.02 -3.00
N SER A 167 13.35 -11.18 -1.67
CA SER A 167 12.14 -11.58 -0.96
C SER A 167 10.97 -10.60 -1.10
N TYR A 168 11.24 -9.32 -1.38
CA TYR A 168 10.18 -8.33 -1.60
C TYR A 168 9.56 -8.39 -3.00
N PHE A 169 10.20 -9.08 -3.95
CA PHE A 169 9.68 -9.26 -5.31
C PHE A 169 8.71 -10.45 -5.36
N THR A 170 7.52 -10.24 -4.82
CA THR A 170 6.44 -11.24 -4.81
C THR A 170 5.48 -11.04 -5.98
N GLN A 171 4.75 -12.10 -6.34
CA GLN A 171 3.68 -11.98 -7.34
C GLN A 171 2.58 -11.06 -6.79
N PRO A 172 2.13 -10.04 -7.54
CA PRO A 172 1.09 -9.15 -7.05
C PRO A 172 -0.21 -9.89 -6.76
N TRP A 173 -0.81 -9.60 -5.61
CA TRP A 173 -2.09 -10.17 -5.20
C TRP A 173 -3.19 -9.84 -6.23
N LYS A 174 -4.01 -10.84 -6.54
CA LYS A 174 -5.14 -10.72 -7.48
C LYS A 174 -6.45 -10.89 -6.74
N ILE A 175 -7.33 -9.90 -6.88
CA ILE A 175 -8.70 -10.02 -6.38
C ILE A 175 -9.42 -11.15 -7.12
N GLY A 176 -10.01 -12.10 -6.40
CA GLY A 176 -10.70 -13.27 -6.98
C GLY A 176 -9.81 -14.38 -7.55
N GLY A 177 -8.48 -14.30 -7.39
CA GLY A 177 -7.62 -15.44 -7.72
C GLY A 177 -7.86 -16.57 -6.72
N ASN A 178 -8.05 -17.81 -7.20
CA ASN A 178 -7.97 -18.99 -6.35
C ASN A 178 -6.58 -18.98 -5.69
N HIS A 179 -6.54 -18.73 -4.38
CA HIS A 179 -5.35 -18.97 -3.59
C HIS A 179 -5.07 -20.46 -3.73
N GLN A 180 -4.10 -20.86 -4.57
CA GLN A 180 -3.43 -22.11 -4.30
C GLN A 180 -2.80 -21.92 -2.93
N SER A 181 -3.37 -22.59 -1.94
CA SER A 181 -2.78 -22.81 -0.64
C SER A 181 -1.52 -23.66 -0.84
N GLY A 182 -0.50 -23.06 -1.44
CA GLY A 182 0.84 -23.59 -1.60
C GLY A 182 1.71 -22.83 -0.61
N SER A 183 1.83 -23.40 0.60
CA SER A 183 2.79 -22.98 1.63
C SER A 183 2.86 -21.47 1.87
N ASP A 184 1.82 -20.89 2.47
CA ASP A 184 1.99 -19.70 3.31
C ASP A 184 2.68 -20.12 4.63
N SER A 185 3.90 -20.63 4.51
CA SER A 185 4.88 -20.75 5.60
C SER A 185 5.98 -19.69 5.43
N ALA A 186 5.71 -18.64 4.67
CA ALA A 186 6.60 -17.49 4.49
C ALA A 186 5.82 -16.17 4.56
N ASN A 187 5.02 -16.01 5.62
CA ASN A 187 4.70 -14.71 6.24
C ASN A 187 4.38 -14.86 7.75
N SER A 188 4.68 -16.01 8.34
CA SER A 188 4.74 -16.20 9.79
C SER A 188 6.16 -15.92 10.35
N SER A 189 7.12 -15.57 9.49
CA SER A 189 8.54 -15.43 9.86
C SER A 189 8.93 -14.06 10.42
N ASP A 190 8.03 -13.06 10.39
CA ASP A 190 8.25 -11.83 11.17
C ASP A 190 7.77 -11.98 12.63
N PHE A 191 7.14 -13.11 12.98
CA PHE A 191 6.66 -13.40 14.34
C PHE A 191 7.51 -14.43 15.12
N GLU A 192 8.54 -15.05 14.50
CA GLU A 192 9.39 -16.05 15.18
C GLU A 192 10.92 -15.83 15.07
N LEU A 193 11.40 -14.70 14.55
CA LEU A 193 12.85 -14.41 14.46
C LEU A 193 13.43 -13.55 15.61
N ILE A 194 12.80 -13.53 16.78
CA ILE A 194 13.28 -12.75 17.95
C ILE A 194 13.74 -13.61 19.14
N ASN A 195 13.57 -14.94 19.13
CA ASN A 195 13.92 -15.79 20.29
C ASN A 195 15.14 -16.71 20.10
N SER A 196 16.06 -16.43 19.17
CA SER A 196 17.32 -17.18 19.07
C SER A 196 18.55 -16.28 19.00
N GLN A 197 18.76 -15.46 20.04
CA GLN A 197 20.11 -15.08 20.46
C GLN A 197 20.21 -15.19 21.98
N THR A 198 20.21 -16.44 22.45
CA THR A 198 20.80 -16.78 23.74
C THR A 198 22.32 -16.64 23.61
N VAL A 199 22.86 -15.76 24.46
CA VAL A 199 24.16 -15.80 25.15
C VAL A 199 25.16 -16.88 24.70
N ASP A 200 26.37 -16.45 24.32
CA ASP A 200 27.70 -17.08 24.50
C ASP A 200 28.70 -16.15 23.75
N TYR A 201 29.74 -15.51 24.28
CA TYR A 201 30.51 -15.49 25.54
C TYR A 201 30.91 -14.04 25.85
#